data_AF-A0A1E9VQ46-F1
#
_entry.id   AF-A0A1E9VQ46-F1
#
_cell.length_a   1.000
_cell.length_b   1.000
_cell.length_c   1.000
_cell.angle_alpha   90.00
_cell.angle_beta   90.00
_cell.angle_gamma   90.00
#
_symmetry.space_group_name_H-M   'P 1'
#
loop_
_entity.id
_entity.type
_entity.pdbx_description
1 polymer ?
#
loop_
_entity_poly.entity_id
_entity_poly.type
_entity_poly.pdbx_seq_one_letter_code
_entity_poly.pdbx_strand_id
1 'polypeptide(L)'
;MLTKFTALAMGVLLSVSAMAVDMATADDMATLTRQAQSGDAVAQVDLAREYYQQGNHAKAVEWITKAAGQGHAGAQYGLGWMYRQGQGVRQDYQKAVEWTTKAVGQGHAGAQYNLGVMYAQG
;
A
#
# COMPACT_ATOMS: atom_id res chain seq x y z
N MET A 1 -18.75 32.54 18.54
CA MET A 1 -17.93 31.33 18.60
C MET A 1 -17.41 31.05 17.19
N LEU A 2 -16.19 31.47 16.89
CA LEU A 2 -15.55 31.21 15.58
C LEU A 2 -14.89 29.83 15.62
N THR A 3 -15.38 28.93 14.77
CA THR A 3 -14.76 27.65 14.43
C THR A 3 -13.42 27.93 13.73
N LYS A 4 -12.32 27.51 14.35
CA LYS A 4 -10.99 27.60 13.76
C LYS A 4 -10.86 26.50 12.70
N PHE A 5 -10.83 26.91 11.43
CA PHE A 5 -10.35 26.09 10.32
C PHE A 5 -8.83 25.93 10.45
N THR A 6 -8.37 24.80 10.97
CA THR A 6 -6.98 24.36 10.79
C THR A 6 -6.92 23.47 9.56
N ALA A 7 -6.58 24.08 8.43
CA ALA A 7 -6.08 23.38 7.26
C ALA A 7 -4.56 23.22 7.40
N LEU A 8 -4.04 21.99 7.34
CA LEU A 8 -2.87 21.66 6.52
C LEU A 8 -2.65 20.14 6.45
N ALA A 9 -2.28 19.70 5.24
CA ALA A 9 -1.79 18.36 4.87
C ALA A 9 -2.82 17.23 4.64
N MET A 10 -3.65 17.36 3.59
CA MET A 10 -3.94 16.24 2.69
C MET A 10 -4.47 16.81 1.37
N GLY A 11 -3.66 16.71 0.32
CA GLY A 11 -3.98 17.17 -1.03
C GLY A 11 -5.01 16.28 -1.72
N VAL A 12 -6.24 16.28 -1.21
CA VAL A 12 -7.40 15.68 -1.87
C VAL A 12 -8.50 16.74 -1.90
N LEU A 13 -8.44 17.59 -2.93
CA LEU A 13 -9.59 18.38 -3.35
C LEU A 13 -10.59 17.40 -3.99
N LEU A 14 -11.42 16.75 -3.17
CA LEU A 14 -12.63 16.11 -3.67
C LEU A 14 -13.68 17.21 -3.86
N SER A 15 -14.14 17.36 -5.10
CA SER A 15 -15.19 18.28 -5.51
C SER A 15 -16.51 18.02 -4.77
N VAL A 16 -17.21 19.11 -4.43
CA VAL A 16 -18.38 19.21 -3.53
C VAL A 16 -19.63 18.38 -3.94
N SER A 17 -19.63 17.67 -5.07
CA SER A 17 -20.80 16.93 -5.59
C SER A 17 -21.04 15.53 -5.01
N ALA A 18 -20.20 15.01 -4.10
CA ALA A 18 -20.36 13.68 -3.46
C ALA A 18 -20.71 13.72 -1.95
N MET A 19 -20.98 14.91 -1.39
CA MET A 19 -20.99 15.18 0.05
C MET A 19 -22.23 14.70 0.85
N ALA A 20 -22.82 13.54 0.50
CA ALA A 20 -23.87 12.93 1.31
C ALA A 20 -23.61 11.47 1.72
N VAL A 21 -22.60 10.81 1.14
CA VAL A 21 -22.25 9.41 1.47
C VAL A 21 -20.93 9.31 2.26
N ASP A 22 -20.16 10.39 2.38
CA ASP A 22 -18.71 10.34 2.65
C ASP A 22 -18.27 10.82 4.06
N MET A 23 -19.18 10.99 5.02
CA MET A 23 -18.80 11.40 6.39
C MET A 23 -18.39 10.22 7.29
N ALA A 24 -18.79 8.99 7.00
CA ALA A 24 -18.38 7.80 7.76
C ALA A 24 -16.97 7.30 7.35
N THR A 25 -16.66 7.37 6.06
CA THR A 25 -15.40 6.95 5.43
C THR A 25 -14.19 7.83 5.77
N ALA A 26 -14.41 9.13 6.01
CA ALA A 26 -13.33 10.05 6.37
C ALA A 26 -12.75 9.75 7.76
N ASP A 27 -13.58 9.34 8.72
CA ASP A 27 -13.16 8.95 10.07
C ASP A 27 -12.40 7.60 10.03
N ASP A 28 -12.80 6.71 9.12
CA ASP A 28 -12.12 5.44 8.87
C ASP A 28 -10.72 5.64 8.29
N MET A 29 -10.53 6.54 7.31
CA MET A 29 -9.21 6.82 6.74
C MET A 29 -8.26 7.52 7.72
N ALA A 30 -8.76 8.43 8.56
CA ALA A 30 -7.97 9.07 9.60
C ALA A 30 -7.54 8.06 10.68
N THR A 31 -8.44 7.16 11.07
CA THR A 31 -8.17 6.09 12.04
C THR A 31 -7.16 5.08 11.47
N LEU A 32 -7.35 4.64 10.23
CA LEU A 32 -6.44 3.74 9.52
C LEU A 32 -5.03 4.35 9.41
N THR A 33 -4.95 5.64 9.08
CA THR A 33 -3.67 6.37 9.00
C THR A 33 -2.96 6.39 10.36
N ARG A 34 -3.69 6.63 11.45
CA ARG A 34 -3.12 6.61 12.80
C ARG A 34 -2.59 5.22 13.19
N GLN A 35 -3.34 4.16 12.88
CA GLN A 35 -2.91 2.78 13.14
C GLN A 35 -1.67 2.39 12.31
N ALA A 36 -1.66 2.74 11.03
CA ALA A 36 -0.50 2.50 10.17
C ALA A 36 0.75 3.24 10.68
N GLN A 37 0.57 4.47 11.18
CA GLN A 37 1.62 5.28 11.81
C GLN A 37 2.11 4.71 13.14
N SER A 38 1.26 4.04 13.92
CA SER A 38 1.68 3.34 15.15
C SER A 38 2.45 2.05 14.88
N GLY A 39 2.61 1.65 13.61
CA GLY A 39 3.39 0.48 13.22
C GLY A 39 2.56 -0.77 12.92
N ASP A 40 1.22 -0.70 12.99
CA ASP A 40 0.38 -1.85 12.67
C ASP A 40 0.57 -2.27 11.21
N ALA A 41 1.15 -3.45 11.00
CA ALA A 41 1.48 -3.95 9.67
C ALA A 41 0.24 -4.19 8.80
N VAL A 42 -0.90 -4.58 9.39
CA VAL A 42 -2.16 -4.78 8.65
C VAL A 42 -2.71 -3.42 8.21
N ALA A 43 -2.75 -2.44 9.11
CA ALA A 43 -3.17 -1.09 8.77
C ALA A 43 -2.27 -0.45 7.70
N GLN A 44 -0.95 -0.72 7.73
CA GLN A 44 -0.04 -0.28 6.68
C GLN A 44 -0.34 -0.91 5.31
N VAL A 45 -0.69 -2.21 5.28
CA VAL A 45 -1.11 -2.88 4.04
C VAL A 45 -2.41 -2.32 3.50
N ASP A 46 -3.38 -2.10 4.38
CA ASP A 46 -4.69 -1.60 3.98
C ASP A 46 -4.57 -0.15 3.49
N LEU A 47 -3.82 0.70 4.18
CA LEU A 47 -3.54 2.06 3.74
C LEU A 47 -2.78 2.08 2.40
N ALA A 48 -1.85 1.13 2.18
CA ALA A 48 -1.19 0.99 0.89
C ALA A 48 -2.18 0.63 -0.23
N ARG A 49 -3.13 -0.27 0.05
CA ARG A 49 -4.17 -0.67 -0.91
C ARG A 49 -5.09 0.50 -1.26
N GLU A 50 -5.49 1.30 -0.29
CA GLU A 50 -6.27 2.52 -0.51
C GLU A 50 -5.54 3.49 -1.45
N TYR A 51 -4.27 3.80 -1.16
CA TYR A 51 -3.48 4.65 -2.04
C TYR A 51 -3.30 4.05 -3.44
N TYR A 52 -3.17 2.73 -3.54
CA TYR A 52 -3.07 2.06 -4.83
C TYR A 52 -4.36 2.20 -5.65
N GLN A 53 -5.52 2.01 -5.03
CA GLN A 53 -6.83 2.17 -5.67
C GLN A 53 -7.09 3.62 -6.11
N GLN A 54 -6.59 4.59 -5.35
CA GLN A 54 -6.64 6.01 -5.70
C GLN A 54 -5.62 6.39 -6.80
N GLY A 55 -4.81 5.45 -7.30
CA GLY A 55 -3.77 5.70 -8.29
C GLY A 55 -2.50 6.36 -7.73
N ASN A 56 -2.42 6.59 -6.41
CA ASN A 56 -1.23 7.13 -5.76
C ASN A 56 -0.23 6.02 -5.43
N HIS A 57 0.37 5.45 -6.48
CA HIS A 57 1.26 4.30 -6.35
C HIS A 57 2.53 4.61 -5.51
N ALA A 58 3.03 5.85 -5.52
CA ALA A 58 4.19 6.23 -4.72
C ALA A 58 3.91 6.11 -3.21
N LYS A 59 2.75 6.61 -2.75
CA LYS A 59 2.33 6.44 -1.35
C LYS A 59 2.01 4.98 -1.02
N ALA A 60 1.42 4.23 -1.96
CA ALA A 60 1.19 2.80 -1.77
C ALA A 60 2.50 2.05 -1.51
N VAL A 61 3.55 2.34 -2.30
CA VAL A 61 4.89 1.78 -2.10
C VAL A 61 5.44 2.14 -0.73
N GLU A 62 5.31 3.39 -0.29
CA GLU A 62 5.82 3.82 1.01
C GLU A 62 5.27 2.95 2.14
N TRP A 63 3.95 2.76 2.18
CA TRP A 63 3.28 2.00 3.24
C TRP A 63 3.48 0.49 3.10
N ILE A 64 3.42 -0.06 1.89
CA ILE A 64 3.65 -1.50 1.69
C ILE A 64 5.10 -1.88 2.02
N THR A 65 6.06 -0.96 1.81
CA THR A 65 7.47 -1.19 2.17
C THR A 65 7.65 -1.27 3.68
N LYS A 66 6.95 -0.43 4.46
CA LYS A 66 6.96 -0.53 5.93
C LYS A 66 6.43 -1.89 6.39
N ALA A 67 5.28 -2.32 5.89
CA ALA A 67 4.70 -3.61 6.27
C ALA A 67 5.57 -4.81 5.81
N ALA A 68 6.16 -4.74 4.61
CA ALA A 68 7.06 -5.76 4.09
C ALA A 68 8.35 -5.87 4.93
N GLY A 69 8.87 -4.74 5.38
CA GLY A 69 10.02 -4.66 6.29
C GLY A 69 9.75 -5.28 7.66
N GLN A 70 8.50 -5.32 8.10
CA GLN A 70 8.06 -6.02 9.31
C GLN A 70 7.86 -7.53 9.12
N GLY A 71 8.06 -8.06 7.91
CA GLY A 71 7.91 -9.48 7.62
C GLY A 71 6.53 -9.88 7.09
N HIS A 72 5.58 -8.96 6.94
CA HIS A 72 4.22 -9.32 6.50
C HIS A 72 4.23 -9.94 5.09
N ALA A 73 3.93 -11.24 4.98
CA ALA A 73 4.10 -12.01 3.74
C ALA A 73 3.31 -11.44 2.55
N GLY A 74 2.05 -11.02 2.77
CA GLY A 74 1.25 -10.38 1.72
C GLY A 74 1.81 -9.03 1.28
N ALA A 75 2.50 -8.31 2.17
CA ALA A 75 3.13 -7.04 1.85
C ALA A 75 4.41 -7.24 1.04
N GLN A 76 5.21 -8.24 1.40
CA GLN A 76 6.40 -8.64 0.64
C GLN A 76 6.02 -9.07 -0.78
N TYR A 77 4.96 -9.87 -0.92
CA TYR A 77 4.40 -10.21 -2.23
C TYR A 77 3.96 -8.97 -3.02
N GLY A 78 3.19 -8.08 -2.38
CA GLY A 78 2.72 -6.84 -3.01
C GLY A 78 3.86 -5.93 -3.45
N LEU A 79 4.89 -5.76 -2.62
CA LEU A 79 6.07 -4.98 -2.96
C LEU A 79 6.85 -5.61 -4.12
N GLY A 80 6.98 -6.93 -4.14
CA GLY A 80 7.58 -7.66 -5.26
C GLY A 80 6.84 -7.40 -6.57
N TRP A 81 5.50 -7.40 -6.54
CA TRP A 81 4.68 -7.04 -7.69
C TRP A 81 4.88 -5.58 -8.15
N MET A 82 4.94 -4.62 -7.22
CA MET A 82 5.15 -3.21 -7.55
C MET A 82 6.50 -2.98 -8.25
N TYR A 83 7.57 -3.64 -7.79
CA TYR A 83 8.87 -3.60 -8.46
C TYR A 83 8.86 -4.27 -9.84
N ARG A 84 8.13 -5.39 -10.00
CA ARG A 84 7.98 -6.05 -11.31
C ARG A 84 7.28 -5.14 -12.32
N GLN A 85 6.26 -4.40 -11.90
CA GLN A 85 5.46 -3.55 -12.79
C GLN A 85 6.03 -2.12 -12.92
N GLY A 86 6.97 -1.72 -12.06
CA GLY A 86 7.43 -0.33 -11.99
C GLY A 86 6.33 0.64 -11.51
N GLN A 87 5.40 0.17 -10.68
CA GLN A 87 4.31 0.99 -10.15
C GLN A 87 4.76 1.70 -8.87
N GLY A 88 4.82 3.03 -8.90
CA GLY A 88 5.26 3.83 -7.74
C GLY A 88 6.77 3.72 -7.42
N VAL A 89 7.50 2.86 -8.12
CA VAL A 89 8.95 2.66 -8.05
C VAL A 89 9.50 2.44 -9.45
N ARG A 90 10.80 2.66 -9.63
CA ARG A 90 11.50 2.18 -10.83
C ARG A 90 11.36 0.65 -10.92
N GLN A 91 11.02 0.15 -12.10
CA GLN A 91 10.97 -1.28 -12.36
C GLN A 91 12.33 -1.93 -12.06
N ASP A 92 12.29 -3.03 -11.30
CA ASP A 92 13.48 -3.76 -10.86
C ASP A 92 13.12 -5.23 -10.61
N TYR A 93 13.47 -6.09 -11.58
CA TYR A 93 13.15 -7.53 -11.49
C TYR A 93 13.93 -8.24 -10.39
N GLN A 94 15.15 -7.79 -10.06
CA GLN A 94 15.94 -8.42 -8.99
C GLN A 94 15.28 -8.17 -7.64
N LYS A 95 14.86 -6.92 -7.36
CA LYS A 95 14.08 -6.60 -6.16
C LYS A 95 12.74 -7.31 -6.14
N ALA A 96 12.08 -7.44 -7.28
CA ALA A 96 10.82 -8.19 -7.38
C ALA A 96 11.00 -9.65 -6.94
N VAL A 97 12.05 -10.33 -7.42
CA VAL A 97 12.40 -11.70 -7.01
C VAL A 97 12.74 -11.75 -5.53
N GLU A 98 13.55 -10.81 -5.03
CA GLU A 98 13.97 -10.77 -3.63
C GLU A 98 12.76 -10.72 -2.68
N TRP A 99 11.86 -9.76 -2.88
CA TRP A 99 10.68 -9.59 -2.02
C TRP A 99 9.69 -10.74 -2.16
N THR A 100 9.47 -11.23 -3.39
CA THR A 100 8.57 -12.37 -3.62
C THR A 100 9.11 -13.65 -2.97
N THR A 101 10.43 -13.86 -2.99
CA THR A 101 11.08 -15.03 -2.36
C THR A 101 10.91 -15.01 -0.85
N LYS A 102 10.98 -13.84 -0.20
CA LYS A 102 10.69 -13.71 1.23
C LYS A 102 9.25 -14.15 1.56
N ALA A 103 8.27 -13.78 0.73
CA ALA A 103 6.89 -14.22 0.90
C ALA A 103 6.72 -15.73 0.64
N VAL A 104 7.44 -16.30 -0.33
CA VAL A 104 7.48 -17.75 -0.59
C VAL A 104 8.02 -18.52 0.62
N GLY A 105 9.08 -18.03 1.26
CA GLY A 105 9.65 -18.62 2.47
C GLY A 105 8.65 -18.71 3.64
N GLN A 106 7.57 -17.92 3.59
CA GLN A 106 6.47 -17.92 4.56
C GLN A 106 5.23 -18.71 4.07
N GLY A 107 5.33 -19.41 2.94
CA GLY A 107 4.24 -20.22 2.39
C GLY A 107 3.15 -19.42 1.66
N HIS A 108 3.41 -18.16 1.26
CA HIS A 108 2.41 -17.36 0.57
C HIS A 108 2.13 -17.91 -0.85
N ALA A 109 0.96 -18.53 -1.05
CA ALA A 109 0.61 -19.25 -2.29
C ALA A 109 0.68 -18.36 -3.55
N GLY A 110 0.17 -17.12 -3.47
CA GLY A 110 0.25 -16.17 -4.59
C GLY A 110 1.69 -15.80 -4.96
N ALA A 111 2.61 -15.82 -3.98
CA ALA A 111 4.02 -15.53 -4.23
C ALA A 111 4.72 -16.71 -4.89
N GLN A 112 4.36 -17.96 -4.51
CA GLN A 112 4.89 -19.17 -5.14
C GLN A 112 4.53 -19.22 -6.62
N TYR A 113 3.26 -18.96 -6.94
CA TYR A 113 2.80 -18.89 -8.33
C TYR A 113 3.55 -17.81 -9.12
N ASN A 114 3.61 -16.58 -8.60
CA ASN A 114 4.25 -15.49 -9.32
C ASN A 114 5.76 -15.69 -9.49
N LEU A 115 6.45 -16.26 -8.50
CA LEU A 115 7.87 -16.56 -8.64
C LEU A 115 8.11 -17.60 -9.75
N GLY A 116 7.25 -18.63 -9.85
CA GLY A 116 7.28 -19.59 -10.95
C GLY A 116 7.08 -18.91 -12.31
N VAL A 117 6.12 -17.99 -12.42
CA VAL A 117 5.89 -17.19 -13.64
C VAL A 117 7.11 -16.33 -13.98
N MET A 118 7.73 -15.69 -12.99
CA MET A 118 8.92 -14.85 -13.21
C MET A 118 10.10 -15.65 -13.76
N TYR A 119 10.33 -16.86 -13.24
CA TYR A 119 11.39 -17.74 -13.77
C TYR A 119 11.06 -18.32 -15.14
N ALA A 120 9.79 -18.50 -15.49
CA ALA A 120 9.40 -18.98 -16.81
C ALA A 120 9.47 -17.90 -17.90
N GLN A 121 9.44 -16.62 -17.52
CA GLN A 121 9.43 -15.46 -18.44
C GLN A 121 10.80 -14.79 -18.60
N GLY A 122 11.78 -15.10 -17.74
CA GLY A 122 13.15 -14.59 -17.80
C GLY A 122 14.08 -15.53 -18.54
#